data_AF-A0A6H1Z7R0-F1
#
_entry.id   AF-A0A6H1Z7R0-F1
#
_cell.length_a   1.000
_cell.length_b   1.000
_cell.length_c   1.000
_cell.angle_alpha   90.00
_cell.angle_beta   90.00
_cell.angle_gamma   90.00
#
_symmetry.space_group_name_H-M   'P 1'
#
loop_
_entity.id
_entity.type
_entity.pdbx_description
1 polymer ?
#
loop_
_entity_poly.entity_id
_entity_poly.type
_entity_poly.pdbx_seq_one_letter_code
_entity_poly.pdbx_strand_id
1 'polypeptide(L)'
;MKKFMRNHLEHWVKEIRGGAELLISSFEDLKAEGRPVHQVMLDNGKMIAALLEVAMQVNATLFEARPDDAERKLRMELDDALRLQMNTIRELLQLSPRER
;
A
#
# COMPACT_ATOMS: atom_id res chain seq x y z
N MET A 1 13.24 19.99 -14.45
CA MET A 1 12.04 19.13 -14.55
C MET A 1 12.12 17.80 -13.81
N LYS A 2 13.21 17.02 -13.89
CA LYS A 2 13.28 15.66 -13.29
C LYS A 2 13.07 15.61 -11.75
N LYS A 3 13.58 16.58 -10.99
CA LYS A 3 13.48 16.61 -9.51
C LYS A 3 12.05 16.87 -9.00
N PHE A 4 11.32 17.79 -9.64
CA PHE A 4 9.94 18.12 -9.26
C PHE A 4 9.01 16.89 -9.40
N MET A 5 9.14 16.18 -10.52
CA MET A 5 8.36 14.98 -10.79
C MET A 5 8.71 13.82 -9.85
N ARG A 6 10.01 13.63 -9.54
CA ARG A 6 10.45 12.66 -8.52
C ARG A 6 9.80 12.93 -7.16
N ASN A 7 9.85 14.18 -6.68
CA ASN A 7 9.28 14.54 -5.39
C ASN A 7 7.76 14.30 -5.32
N HIS A 8 7.03 14.56 -6.41
CA HIS A 8 5.59 14.28 -6.48
C HIS A 8 5.29 12.78 -6.42
N LEU A 9 6.05 11.98 -7.16
CA LEU A 9 5.89 10.52 -7.13
C LEU A 9 6.22 9.96 -5.74
N GLU A 10 7.26 10.45 -5.08
CA GLU A 10 7.60 10.06 -3.71
C GLU A 10 6.54 10.44 -2.70
N HIS A 11 5.95 11.63 -2.83
CA HIS A 11 4.83 12.06 -1.99
C HIS A 11 3.62 11.15 -2.18
N TRP A 12 3.25 10.90 -3.44
CA TRP A 12 2.12 10.05 -3.79
C TRP A 12 2.27 8.60 -3.26
N VAL A 13 3.47 8.01 -3.37
CA VAL A 13 3.74 6.68 -2.81
C VAL A 13 3.56 6.67 -1.28
N LYS A 14 3.96 7.74 -0.58
CA LYS A 14 3.76 7.85 0.88
C LYS A 14 2.29 7.98 1.24
N GLU A 15 1.50 8.73 0.46
CA GLU A 15 0.06 8.85 0.68
C GLU A 15 -0.65 7.51 0.52
N ILE A 16 -0.32 6.73 -0.53
CA ILE A 16 -0.86 5.38 -0.71
C ILE A 16 -0.51 4.49 0.47
N ARG A 17 0.75 4.52 0.91
CA ARG A 17 1.21 3.73 2.06
C ARG A 17 0.41 4.06 3.32
N GLY A 18 0.19 5.35 3.61
CA GLY A 18 -0.62 5.78 4.74
C GLY A 18 -2.09 5.38 4.62
N GLY A 19 -2.66 5.48 3.42
CA GLY A 19 -4.02 5.00 3.14
C GLY A 19 -4.17 3.49 3.34
N ALA A 20 -3.17 2.71 2.93
CA ALA A 20 -3.12 1.27 3.15
C ALA A 20 -3.02 0.90 4.64
N GLU A 21 -2.17 1.59 5.39
CA GLU A 21 -2.06 1.46 6.86
C GLU A 21 -3.43 1.66 7.55
N LEU A 22 -4.13 2.75 7.22
CA LEU A 22 -5.43 3.05 7.81
C LEU A 22 -6.48 1.98 7.49
N LEU A 23 -6.48 1.49 6.24
CA LEU A 23 -7.41 0.47 5.81
C LEU A 23 -7.12 -0.87 6.51
N ILE A 24 -5.87 -1.29 6.57
CA ILE A 24 -5.43 -2.51 7.27
C ILE A 24 -5.87 -2.46 8.73
N SER A 25 -5.57 -1.35 9.44
CA SER A 25 -5.99 -1.17 10.83
C SER A 25 -7.50 -1.32 10.99
N SER A 26 -8.28 -0.68 10.10
CA SER A 26 -9.75 -0.77 10.15
C SER A 26 -10.26 -2.20 9.94
N PHE A 27 -9.61 -2.98 9.09
CA PHE A 27 -9.94 -4.40 8.88
C PHE A 27 -9.58 -5.27 10.10
N GLU A 28 -8.41 -5.03 10.69
CA GLU A 28 -7.95 -5.74 11.89
C GLU A 28 -8.86 -5.48 13.08
N ASP A 29 -9.29 -4.23 13.28
CA ASP A 29 -10.24 -3.85 14.32
C ASP A 29 -11.57 -4.60 14.16
N LEU A 30 -12.13 -4.62 12.95
CA LEU A 30 -13.37 -5.37 12.68
C LEU A 30 -13.21 -6.87 12.92
N LYS A 31 -12.07 -7.44 12.51
CA LYS A 31 -11.75 -8.86 12.74
C LYS A 31 -11.64 -9.15 14.24
N ALA A 32 -10.98 -8.29 15.00
CA ALA A 32 -10.82 -8.42 16.45
C ALA A 32 -12.16 -8.29 17.19
N GLU A 33 -13.04 -7.40 16.73
CA GLU A 33 -14.41 -7.24 17.26
C GLU A 33 -15.37 -8.35 16.79
N GLY A 34 -14.94 -9.28 15.94
CA GLY A 34 -15.81 -10.32 15.37
C GLY A 34 -16.91 -9.75 14.46
N ARG A 35 -16.72 -8.53 13.94
CA ARG A 35 -17.70 -7.83 13.12
C ARG A 35 -17.54 -8.22 11.65
N PRO A 36 -18.66 -8.30 10.91
CA PRO A 36 -18.60 -8.60 9.49
C PRO A 36 -17.98 -7.43 8.71
N VAL A 37 -17.19 -7.77 7.69
CA VAL A 37 -16.66 -6.81 6.73
C VAL A 37 -17.76 -6.44 5.72
N HIS A 38 -17.97 -5.13 5.53
CA HIS A 38 -18.89 -4.62 4.52
C HIS A 38 -18.29 -4.68 3.10
N GLN A 39 -19.12 -4.90 2.08
CA GLN A 39 -18.69 -4.94 0.67
C GLN A 39 -17.89 -3.70 0.26
N VAL A 40 -18.29 -2.50 0.72
CA VAL A 40 -17.59 -1.24 0.44
C VAL A 40 -16.13 -1.27 0.94
N MET A 41 -15.86 -1.91 2.08
CA MET A 41 -14.49 -2.05 2.59
C MET A 41 -13.66 -3.00 1.75
N LEU A 42 -14.27 -4.09 1.26
CA LEU A 42 -13.61 -5.00 0.32
C LEU A 42 -13.28 -4.30 -1.01
N ASP A 43 -14.20 -3.48 -1.51
CA ASP A 43 -13.99 -2.72 -2.74
C ASP A 43 -12.87 -1.67 -2.56
N ASN A 44 -12.86 -0.98 -1.42
CA ASN A 44 -11.76 -0.09 -1.03
C ASN A 44 -10.43 -0.85 -0.90
N GLY A 45 -10.44 -2.05 -0.33
CA GLY A 45 -9.26 -2.91 -0.23
C GLY A 45 -8.70 -3.31 -1.60
N LYS A 46 -9.56 -3.65 -2.55
CA LYS A 46 -9.13 -3.93 -3.93
C LYS A 46 -8.53 -2.70 -4.61
N MET A 47 -9.14 -1.53 -4.42
CA MET A 47 -8.62 -0.28 -4.96
C MET A 47 -7.24 0.06 -4.38
N ILE A 48 -7.08 -0.04 -3.06
CA ILE A 48 -5.80 0.22 -2.39
C ILE A 48 -4.74 -0.80 -2.80
N ALA A 49 -5.11 -2.08 -2.97
CA ALA A 49 -4.19 -3.08 -3.52
C ALA A 49 -3.69 -2.65 -4.91
N ALA A 50 -4.59 -2.28 -5.84
CA ALA A 50 -4.15 -1.81 -7.16
C ALA A 50 -3.22 -0.58 -7.06
N LEU A 51 -3.50 0.36 -6.15
CA LEU A 51 -2.64 1.53 -5.93
C LEU A 51 -1.26 1.15 -5.35
N LEU A 52 -1.19 0.19 -4.45
CA LEU A 52 0.07 -0.33 -3.91
C LEU A 52 0.93 -1.00 -5.00
N GLU A 53 0.32 -1.74 -5.93
CA GLU A 53 1.06 -2.32 -7.07
C GLU A 53 1.71 -1.22 -7.93
N VAL A 54 0.96 -0.16 -8.22
CA VAL A 54 1.50 1.00 -8.95
C VAL A 54 2.58 1.71 -8.12
N ALA A 55 2.39 1.87 -6.81
CA ALA A 55 3.38 2.48 -5.93
C ALA A 55 4.71 1.70 -5.91
N MET A 56 4.65 0.36 -5.92
CA MET A 56 5.83 -0.50 -6.04
C MET A 56 6.53 -0.31 -7.39
N GLN A 57 5.77 -0.27 -8.49
CA GLN A 57 6.32 -0.03 -9.83
C GLN A 57 7.00 1.35 -9.94
N VAL A 58 6.38 2.38 -9.36
CA VAL A 58 6.95 3.73 -9.28
C VAL A 58 8.24 3.70 -8.46
N ASN A 59 8.26 3.05 -7.29
CA ASN A 59 9.46 2.94 -6.47
C ASN A 59 10.61 2.23 -7.23
N ALA A 60 10.32 1.13 -7.92
CA ALA A 60 11.28 0.42 -8.76
C ALA A 60 11.84 1.31 -9.88
N THR A 61 10.97 2.05 -10.59
CA THR A 61 11.38 2.99 -11.64
C THR A 61 12.28 4.11 -11.09
N LEU A 62 11.97 4.61 -9.89
CA LEU A 62 12.80 5.62 -9.23
C LEU A 62 14.18 5.05 -8.79
N PHE A 63 14.26 3.75 -8.51
CA PHE A 63 15.48 3.05 -8.11
C PHE A 63 16.51 2.92 -9.23
N GLU A 64 16.07 2.79 -10.49
CA GLU A 64 16.95 2.68 -11.66
C GLU A 64 17.80 3.95 -11.90
N ALA A 65 17.47 5.06 -11.26
CA ALA A 65 18.14 6.35 -11.42
C ALA A 65 19.50 6.49 -10.68
N ARG A 66 20.11 5.38 -10.20
CA ARG A 66 21.35 5.33 -9.39
C ARG A 66 21.30 6.21 -8.14
N PRO A 67 20.49 5.85 -7.13
CA PRO A 67 20.49 6.49 -5.82
C PRO A 67 21.85 6.34 -5.12
N ASP A 68 22.20 7.30 -4.24
CA ASP A 68 23.27 7.10 -3.28
C ASP A 68 22.91 5.99 -2.26
N ASP A 69 23.87 5.55 -1.44
CA ASP A 69 23.66 4.41 -0.54
C ASP A 69 22.56 4.66 0.51
N ALA A 70 22.35 5.91 0.92
CA ALA A 70 21.29 6.27 1.87
C ALA A 70 19.91 6.22 1.20
N GLU A 71 19.78 6.81 0.00
CA GLU A 71 18.56 6.78 -0.80
C GLU A 71 18.22 5.34 -1.22
N ARG A 72 19.23 4.51 -1.50
CA ARG A 72 19.05 3.08 -1.79
C ARG A 72 18.39 2.34 -0.63
N LYS A 73 18.93 2.52 0.58
CA LYS A 73 18.39 1.90 1.79
C LYS A 73 16.94 2.32 2.03
N LEU A 74 16.64 3.61 1.95
CA LEU A 74 15.28 4.13 2.12
C LEU A 74 14.30 3.56 1.09
N ARG A 75 14.74 3.37 -0.17
CA ARG A 75 13.91 2.78 -1.21
C ARG A 75 13.66 1.29 -1.03
N MET A 76 14.65 0.55 -0.51
CA MET A 76 14.47 -0.86 -0.13
C MET A 76 13.47 -1.01 1.02
N GLU A 77 13.63 -0.22 2.09
CA GLU A 77 12.71 -0.21 3.23
C GLU A 77 11.27 0.15 2.80
N LEU A 78 11.14 1.10 1.87
CA LEU A 78 9.85 1.44 1.29
C LEU A 78 9.25 0.29 0.48
N ASP A 79 10.04 -0.40 -0.36
CA ASP A 79 9.57 -1.54 -1.14
C ASP A 79 9.10 -2.69 -0.23
N ASP A 80 9.87 -3.00 0.81
CA ASP A 80 9.54 -4.01 1.80
C ASP A 80 8.23 -3.66 2.54
N ALA A 81 8.05 -2.40 2.93
CA ALA A 81 6.82 -1.93 3.55
C ALA A 81 5.60 -2.06 2.62
N LEU A 82 5.72 -1.65 1.35
CA LEU A 82 4.64 -1.76 0.38
C LEU A 82 4.26 -3.22 0.11
N ARG A 83 5.25 -4.13 0.03
CA ARG A 83 5.02 -5.57 -0.12
C ARG A 83 4.32 -6.17 1.09
N LEU A 84 4.73 -5.78 2.30
CA LEU A 84 4.08 -6.22 3.51
C LEU A 84 2.60 -5.82 3.52
N GLN A 85 2.32 -4.53 3.27
CA GLN A 85 0.93 -4.03 3.19
C GLN A 85 0.11 -4.72 2.11
N MET A 86 0.70 -4.96 0.94
CA MET A 86 0.07 -5.72 -0.14
C MET A 86 -0.37 -7.11 0.32
N ASN A 87 0.54 -7.84 0.96
CA ASN A 87 0.26 -9.18 1.45
C ASN A 87 -0.85 -9.16 2.50
N THR A 88 -0.76 -8.24 3.47
CA THR A 88 -1.81 -8.06 4.49
C THR A 88 -3.17 -7.76 3.87
N ILE A 89 -3.25 -6.83 2.91
CA ILE A 89 -4.51 -6.52 2.23
C ILE A 89 -5.03 -7.74 1.46
N ARG A 90 -4.17 -8.49 0.77
CA ARG A 90 -4.58 -9.71 0.06
C ARG A 90 -5.13 -10.77 1.01
N GLU A 91 -4.53 -10.95 2.18
CA GLU A 91 -5.04 -11.84 3.23
C GLU A 91 -6.40 -11.37 3.76
N LEU A 92 -6.55 -10.07 4.00
CA LEU A 92 -7.80 -9.47 4.47
C LEU A 92 -8.92 -9.57 3.43
N LEU A 93 -8.59 -9.46 2.13
CA LEU A 93 -9.56 -9.60 1.04
C LEU A 93 -10.02 -11.04 0.81
N GLN A 94 -9.30 -12.04 1.36
CA GLN A 94 -9.76 -13.43 1.38
C GLN A 94 -10.79 -13.69 2.49
N LEU A 95 -11.01 -12.74 3.40
CA LEU A 95 -12.08 -12.84 4.39
C LEU A 95 -13.44 -12.85 3.67
N SER A 96 -14.29 -13.80 4.04
CA SER A 96 -15.58 -13.98 3.39
C SER A 96 -16.47 -12.74 3.58
N PRO A 97 -17.06 -12.18 2.50
CA PRO A 97 -18.07 -11.14 2.61
C PRO A 97 -19.27 -11.65 3.40
N ARG A 98 -20.01 -10.75 4.06
CA ARG A 98 -21.31 -11.08 4.67
C ARG A 98 -22.23 -11.67 3.58
N GLU A 99 -22.67 -12.92 3.73
CA GLU A 99 -23.82 -13.44 2.99
C GLU A 99 -25.02 -12.55 3.35
N ARG A 100 -25.64 -11.95 2.33
CA ARG A 100 -26.78 -11.04 2.50
C ARG A 100 -27.99 -11.75 3.07
#